data_AF-A0A4V1IRX8-F1
#
_entry.id   AF-A0A4V1IRX8-F1
#
_cell.length_a   1.000
_cell.length_b   1.000
_cell.length_c   1.000
_cell.angle_alpha   90.00
_cell.angle_beta   90.00
_cell.angle_gamma   90.00
#
_symmetry.space_group_name_H-M   'P 1'
#
loop_
_entity.id
_entity.type
_entity.pdbx_description
1 polymer ?
#
loop_
_entity_poly.entity_id
_entity_poly.type
_entity_poly.pdbx_seq_one_letter_code
_entity_poly.pdbx_strand_id
1 'polypeptide(L)'
;MTQFTQLLETKRSWAAAVHFAQRGDWRASADTYQRAIEGMPGFAQRYFCLQAYTSIIRQRQIPVPTADDLAFMRGIIKGDTEPILHRAHCAHQALSSRDLLAESVTAADRRTIVMMRLDNKDHKTRAGEHVDETLGVARANLAIIEQRTEPGLDLPATCTVGHFTFNVPLGTMASGSIEQQARLKDAIIGRCYRVSRSGCDACGASAESDQLKKCGRSKRVAYYSKDCRQGAWFQHRPSYRAPGASVAGDLVHIAGLTSAAHQHCHDSIVEIQGTGAEPHGPLASGDPWRRAWDQ
;
A
#
# COMPACT_ATOMS: atom_id res chain seq x y z
N MET A 1 -15.67 -30.18 1.52
CA MET A 1 -16.29 -29.06 0.79
C MET A 1 -15.32 -28.56 -0.25
N THR A 2 -15.78 -28.32 -1.48
CA THR A 2 -14.91 -27.88 -2.60
C THR A 2 -14.50 -26.42 -2.42
N GLN A 3 -13.28 -26.06 -2.85
CA GLN A 3 -12.76 -24.68 -2.82
C GLN A 3 -13.74 -23.65 -3.43
N PHE A 4 -14.53 -24.09 -4.42
CA PHE A 4 -15.56 -23.28 -5.06
C PHE A 4 -16.68 -22.87 -4.09
N THR A 5 -17.18 -23.78 -3.25
CA THR A 5 -18.22 -23.48 -2.26
C THR A 5 -17.70 -22.46 -1.25
N GLN A 6 -16.47 -22.64 -0.77
CA GLN A 6 -15.82 -21.73 0.18
C GLN A 6 -15.63 -20.32 -0.40
N LEU A 7 -15.25 -20.22 -1.67
CA LEU A 7 -15.15 -18.93 -2.38
C LEU A 7 -16.52 -18.25 -2.52
N LEU A 8 -17.58 -19.00 -2.85
CA LEU A 8 -18.93 -18.47 -2.97
C LEU A 8 -19.45 -17.94 -1.62
N GLU A 9 -19.24 -18.68 -0.53
CA GLU A 9 -19.62 -18.27 0.82
C GLU A 9 -18.84 -17.04 1.28
N THR A 10 -17.55 -16.97 0.97
CA THR A 10 -16.70 -15.80 1.24
C THR A 10 -17.22 -14.56 0.50
N LYS A 11 -17.56 -14.70 -0.79
CA LYS A 11 -18.13 -13.60 -1.58
C LYS A 11 -19.50 -13.15 -1.06
N ARG A 12 -20.36 -14.09 -0.65
CA ARG A 12 -21.66 -13.77 -0.04
C ARG A 12 -21.49 -13.02 1.27
N SER A 13 -20.54 -13.44 2.10
CA SER A 13 -20.20 -12.74 3.35
C SER A 13 -19.73 -11.32 3.07
N TRP A 14 -18.78 -11.14 2.14
CA TRP A 14 -18.33 -9.80 1.75
C TRP A 14 -19.48 -8.90 1.26
N ALA A 15 -20.35 -9.40 0.38
CA ALA A 15 -21.50 -8.65 -0.12
C ALA A 15 -22.49 -8.28 0.99
N ALA A 16 -22.77 -9.20 1.91
CA ALA A 16 -23.63 -8.94 3.06
C ALA A 16 -23.01 -7.91 4.01
N ALA A 17 -21.70 -7.94 4.24
CA ALA A 17 -20.99 -6.95 5.06
C ALA A 17 -21.16 -5.52 4.51
N VAL A 18 -21.05 -5.35 3.19
CA VAL A 18 -21.28 -4.08 2.51
C VAL A 18 -22.73 -3.62 2.68
N HIS A 19 -23.70 -4.53 2.51
CA HIS A 19 -25.11 -4.20 2.69
C HIS A 19 -25.45 -3.77 4.13
N PHE A 20 -24.86 -4.42 5.15
CA PHE A 20 -25.00 -3.99 6.54
C PHE A 20 -24.41 -2.59 6.79
N ALA A 21 -23.21 -2.31 6.26
CA ALA A 21 -22.60 -0.99 6.37
C ALA A 21 -23.47 0.11 5.75
N GLN A 22 -24.07 -0.14 4.59
CA GLN A 22 -24.97 0.82 3.93
C GLN A 22 -26.22 1.16 4.77
N ARG A 23 -26.66 0.24 5.64
CA ARG A 23 -27.79 0.43 6.55
C ARG A 23 -27.38 1.03 7.90
N GLY A 24 -26.10 1.30 8.12
CA GLY A 24 -25.57 1.73 9.41
C GLY A 24 -25.51 0.62 10.46
N ASP A 25 -25.69 -0.65 10.06
CA ASP A 25 -25.54 -1.80 10.96
C ASP A 25 -24.07 -2.22 11.05
N TRP A 26 -23.30 -1.39 11.74
CA TRP A 26 -21.84 -1.51 11.78
C TRP A 26 -21.34 -2.78 12.46
N ARG A 27 -22.07 -3.29 13.47
CA ARG A 27 -21.72 -4.55 14.13
C ARG A 27 -21.90 -5.72 13.18
N ALA A 28 -23.08 -5.85 12.56
CA ALA A 28 -23.31 -6.93 11.61
C ALA A 28 -22.34 -6.84 10.41
N SER A 29 -22.00 -5.62 9.98
CA SER A 29 -20.98 -5.40 8.96
C SER A 29 -19.61 -5.93 9.38
N ALA A 30 -19.12 -5.57 10.57
CA ALA A 30 -17.85 -6.04 11.09
C ALA A 30 -17.81 -7.58 11.21
N ASP A 31 -18.83 -8.20 11.81
CA ASP A 31 -18.92 -9.65 11.96
C ASP A 31 -18.90 -10.39 10.62
N THR A 32 -19.49 -9.78 9.59
CA THR A 32 -19.57 -10.39 8.27
C THR A 32 -18.28 -10.16 7.46
N TYR A 33 -17.61 -9.03 7.63
CA TYR A 33 -16.25 -8.84 7.11
C TYR A 33 -15.26 -9.82 7.74
N GLN A 34 -15.31 -10.02 9.05
CA GLN A 34 -14.48 -11.01 9.75
C GLN A 34 -14.71 -12.42 9.17
N ARG A 35 -15.98 -12.84 9.01
CA ARG A 35 -16.32 -14.12 8.36
C ARG A 35 -15.79 -14.23 6.93
N ALA A 36 -15.83 -13.16 6.14
CA ALA A 36 -15.25 -13.17 4.79
C ALA A 36 -13.72 -13.33 4.82
N ILE A 37 -13.05 -12.73 5.81
CA ILE A 37 -11.61 -12.90 6.00
C ILE A 37 -11.31 -14.34 6.45
N GLU A 38 -11.98 -14.87 7.46
CA GLU A 38 -11.72 -16.25 7.92
C GLU A 38 -12.10 -17.32 6.87
N GLY A 39 -13.06 -16.99 6.00
CA GLY A 39 -13.65 -17.91 5.03
C GLY A 39 -12.67 -18.50 4.02
N MET A 40 -11.73 -17.75 3.45
CA MET A 40 -10.80 -18.28 2.44
C MET A 40 -9.41 -17.61 2.50
N PRO A 41 -8.36 -18.34 2.90
CA PRO A 41 -6.98 -17.90 2.75
C PRO A 41 -6.67 -17.69 1.26
N GLY A 42 -6.27 -16.48 0.88
CA GLY A 42 -6.03 -16.12 -0.53
C GLY A 42 -7.22 -15.50 -1.28
N PHE A 43 -8.32 -15.17 -0.59
CA PHE A 43 -9.37 -14.34 -1.17
C PHE A 43 -8.80 -13.01 -1.67
N ALA A 44 -8.97 -12.71 -2.97
CA ALA A 44 -8.35 -11.53 -3.60
C ALA A 44 -8.74 -10.21 -2.92
N GLN A 45 -9.96 -10.12 -2.37
CA GLN A 45 -10.45 -8.94 -1.67
C GLN A 45 -10.16 -8.97 -0.15
N ARG A 46 -9.33 -9.88 0.34
CA ARG A 46 -9.01 -10.01 1.78
C ARG A 46 -8.49 -8.71 2.38
N TYR A 47 -7.57 -8.03 1.69
CA TYR A 47 -7.03 -6.76 2.16
C TYR A 47 -8.13 -5.68 2.29
N PHE A 48 -9.01 -5.57 1.29
CA PHE A 48 -10.13 -4.63 1.35
C PHE A 48 -11.12 -4.96 2.47
N CYS A 49 -11.40 -6.24 2.71
CA CYS A 49 -12.24 -6.66 3.83
C CYS A 49 -11.60 -6.27 5.16
N LEU A 50 -10.29 -6.47 5.30
CA LEU A 50 -9.54 -6.13 6.50
C LEU A 50 -9.48 -4.61 6.74
N GLN A 51 -9.29 -3.84 5.67
CA GLN A 51 -9.30 -2.38 5.72
C GLN A 51 -10.67 -1.85 6.11
N ALA A 52 -11.75 -2.41 5.57
CA ALA A 52 -13.12 -2.04 5.92
C ALA A 52 -13.46 -2.39 7.36
N TYR A 53 -13.16 -3.63 7.78
CA TYR A 53 -13.33 -4.11 9.15
C TYR A 53 -12.64 -3.19 10.17
N THR A 54 -11.34 -2.93 9.97
CA THR A 54 -10.57 -2.06 10.86
C THR A 54 -11.00 -0.59 10.79
N SER A 55 -11.53 -0.13 9.66
CA SER A 55 -12.07 1.24 9.54
C SER A 55 -13.34 1.43 10.37
N ILE A 56 -14.21 0.43 10.47
CA ILE A 56 -15.39 0.44 11.36
C ILE A 56 -14.95 0.66 12.81
N ILE A 57 -13.94 -0.08 13.26
CA ILE A 57 -13.36 0.04 14.60
C ILE A 57 -12.72 1.42 14.80
N ARG A 58 -11.84 1.84 13.89
CA ARG A 58 -11.11 3.12 13.96
C ARG A 58 -12.03 4.32 14.02
N GLN A 59 -13.09 4.32 13.21
CA GLN A 59 -14.06 5.42 13.13
C GLN A 59 -15.09 5.39 14.26
N ARG A 60 -14.96 4.47 15.23
CA ARG A 60 -15.90 4.30 16.36
C ARG A 60 -17.35 4.11 15.90
N GLN A 61 -17.52 3.48 14.74
CA GLN A 61 -18.85 3.13 14.21
C GLN A 61 -19.49 2.01 15.04
N ILE A 62 -18.65 1.20 15.70
CA ILE A 62 -19.04 0.39 16.86
C ILE A 62 -18.53 1.07 18.15
N PRO A 63 -19.34 1.19 19.22
CA PRO A 63 -18.96 1.93 20.42
C PRO A 63 -17.71 1.37 21.11
N VAL A 64 -17.60 0.05 21.19
CA VAL A 64 -16.48 -0.66 21.81
C VAL A 64 -16.23 -1.95 21.02
N PRO A 65 -15.00 -2.22 20.55
CA PRO A 65 -14.64 -3.51 19.99
C PRO A 65 -14.81 -4.63 21.00
N THR A 66 -15.31 -5.78 20.56
CA THR A 66 -15.47 -6.96 21.42
C THR A 66 -14.12 -7.61 21.71
N ALA A 67 -14.08 -8.50 22.70
CA ALA A 67 -12.89 -9.34 22.93
C ALA A 67 -12.53 -10.16 21.68
N ASP A 68 -13.52 -10.62 20.93
CA ASP A 68 -13.35 -11.36 19.68
C ASP A 68 -12.71 -10.49 18.59
N ASP A 69 -13.08 -9.22 18.48
CA ASP A 69 -12.47 -8.30 17.52
C ASP A 69 -10.96 -8.13 17.80
N LEU A 70 -10.62 -7.96 19.08
CA LEU A 70 -9.24 -7.82 19.51
C LEU A 70 -8.48 -9.13 19.32
N ALA A 71 -9.08 -10.28 19.64
CA ALA A 71 -8.50 -11.59 19.43
C ALA A 71 -8.23 -11.85 17.95
N PHE A 72 -9.16 -11.49 17.07
CA PHE A 72 -9.04 -11.60 15.62
C PHE A 72 -7.89 -10.74 15.08
N MET A 73 -7.83 -9.46 15.43
CA MET A 73 -6.73 -8.58 15.00
C MET A 73 -5.37 -9.06 15.54
N ARG A 74 -5.31 -9.50 16.80
CA ARG A 74 -4.09 -10.09 17.38
C ARG A 74 -3.70 -11.38 16.67
N GLY A 75 -4.66 -12.19 16.26
CA GLY A 75 -4.45 -13.40 15.47
C GLY A 75 -3.76 -13.09 14.15
N ILE A 76 -4.23 -12.08 13.42
CA ILE A 76 -3.59 -11.62 12.19
C ILE A 76 -2.17 -11.09 12.46
N ILE A 77 -1.98 -10.25 13.49
CA ILE A 77 -0.67 -9.68 13.82
C ILE A 77 0.37 -10.76 14.14
N LYS A 78 -0.02 -11.75 14.94
CA LYS A 78 0.85 -12.84 15.41
C LYS A 78 1.02 -13.96 14.40
N GLY A 79 0.07 -14.13 13.48
CA GLY A 79 0.12 -15.15 12.44
C GLY A 79 1.24 -14.88 11.43
N ASP A 80 2.00 -15.92 11.10
CA ASP A 80 2.99 -15.94 10.02
C ASP A 80 2.37 -16.29 8.66
N THR A 81 1.14 -16.80 8.66
CA THR A 81 0.36 -17.16 7.47
C THR A 81 -0.20 -15.94 6.72
N GLU A 82 -0.34 -14.79 7.40
CA GLU A 82 -0.86 -13.57 6.80
C GLU A 82 0.24 -12.77 6.09
N PRO A 83 -0.03 -12.19 4.91
CA PRO A 83 0.87 -11.25 4.27
C PRO A 83 1.31 -10.12 5.21
N ILE A 84 2.59 -9.73 5.15
CA ILE A 84 3.17 -8.70 6.03
C ILE A 84 2.38 -7.39 6.03
N LEU A 85 1.77 -7.03 4.88
CA LEU A 85 0.92 -5.85 4.75
C LEU A 85 -0.35 -5.95 5.62
N HIS A 86 -0.98 -7.12 5.70
CA HIS A 86 -2.17 -7.33 6.54
C HIS A 86 -1.82 -7.22 8.01
N ARG A 87 -0.67 -7.79 8.40
CA ARG A 87 -0.13 -7.74 9.77
C ARG A 87 0.17 -6.32 10.19
N ALA A 88 0.89 -5.57 9.35
CA ALA A 88 1.22 -4.16 9.58
C ALA A 88 -0.04 -3.27 9.65
N HIS A 89 -1.03 -3.53 8.79
CA HIS A 89 -2.30 -2.80 8.81
C HIS A 89 -3.07 -3.07 10.11
N CYS A 90 -3.24 -4.35 10.51
CA CYS A 90 -3.88 -4.68 11.79
C CYS A 90 -3.13 -4.11 12.97
N ALA A 91 -1.80 -4.18 12.95
CA ALA A 91 -0.94 -3.60 13.96
C ALA A 91 -1.20 -2.11 14.14
N HIS A 92 -1.15 -1.34 13.05
CA HIS A 92 -1.42 0.11 13.07
C HIS A 92 -2.81 0.44 13.64
N GLN A 93 -3.83 -0.36 13.30
CA GLN A 93 -5.20 -0.13 13.76
C GLN A 93 -5.42 -0.56 15.22
N ALA A 94 -4.88 -1.72 15.59
CA ALA A 94 -4.89 -2.27 16.94
C ALA A 94 -3.97 -1.51 17.90
N LEU A 95 -3.03 -0.69 17.41
CA LEU A 95 -2.21 0.21 18.22
C LEU A 95 -3.02 1.38 18.82
N SER A 96 -4.27 1.57 18.38
CA SER A 96 -5.26 2.32 19.16
C SER A 96 -5.59 1.64 20.51
N SER A 97 -5.26 0.35 20.64
CA SER A 97 -5.21 -0.45 21.88
C SER A 97 -3.75 -0.78 22.31
N ARG A 98 -2.93 0.27 22.33
CA ARG A 98 -1.75 0.61 23.16
C ARG A 98 -0.62 -0.38 23.51
N ASP A 99 -0.83 -1.68 23.75
CA ASP A 99 0.24 -2.49 24.42
C ASP A 99 0.85 -3.64 23.61
N LEU A 100 0.18 -4.16 22.58
CA LEU A 100 0.53 -5.49 22.05
C LEU A 100 1.63 -5.55 20.99
N LEU A 101 1.94 -4.44 20.32
CA LEU A 101 2.88 -4.49 19.20
C LEU A 101 4.35 -4.41 19.64
N ALA A 102 4.65 -3.67 20.71
CA ALA A 102 6.03 -3.49 21.17
C ALA A 102 6.70 -4.83 21.50
N GLU A 103 5.93 -5.74 22.09
CA GLU A 103 6.42 -7.02 22.62
C GLU A 103 6.45 -8.11 21.56
N SER A 104 5.65 -8.02 20.50
CA SER A 104 5.58 -9.06 19.45
C SER A 104 6.59 -8.90 18.32
N VAL A 105 7.19 -7.71 18.17
CA VAL A 105 8.10 -7.42 17.06
C VAL A 105 9.48 -7.99 17.38
N THR A 106 9.87 -9.04 16.65
CA THR A 106 11.16 -9.70 16.87
C THR A 106 12.32 -8.77 16.50
N ALA A 107 13.53 -9.04 17.00
CA ALA A 107 14.71 -8.27 16.60
C ALA A 107 14.98 -8.34 15.08
N ALA A 108 14.50 -9.38 14.39
CA ALA A 108 14.55 -9.46 12.93
C ALA A 108 13.55 -8.49 12.30
N ASP A 109 12.30 -8.47 12.78
CA ASP A 109 11.27 -7.54 12.32
C ASP A 109 11.72 -6.09 12.50
N ARG A 110 12.29 -5.73 13.66
CA ARG A 110 12.81 -4.38 13.95
C ARG A 110 13.90 -3.93 12.99
N ARG A 111 14.66 -4.87 12.39
CA ARG A 111 15.74 -4.58 11.44
C ARG A 111 15.26 -4.45 10.00
N THR A 112 14.04 -4.88 9.69
CA THR A 112 13.42 -4.71 8.38
C THR A 112 13.38 -3.23 8.04
N ILE A 113 13.84 -2.82 6.86
CA ILE A 113 13.68 -1.43 6.42
C ILE A 113 12.28 -1.28 5.83
N VAL A 114 11.50 -0.39 6.43
CA VAL A 114 10.18 0.00 5.92
C VAL A 114 10.37 1.29 5.16
N MET A 115 9.82 1.31 3.95
CA MET A 115 9.78 2.53 3.17
C MET A 115 8.43 3.18 3.40
N MET A 116 8.47 4.36 3.99
CA MET A 116 7.30 5.18 4.23
C MET A 116 7.42 6.41 3.37
N ARG A 117 6.28 6.91 2.92
CA ARG A 117 6.26 8.12 2.11
C ARG A 117 5.59 9.22 2.90
N LEU A 118 6.43 10.14 3.37
CA LEU A 118 6.08 11.35 4.09
C LEU A 118 6.61 12.53 3.26
N ASP A 119 5.83 13.59 3.12
CA ASP A 119 6.19 14.85 2.44
C ASP A 119 6.72 14.70 1.02
N ASN A 120 6.13 13.78 0.24
CA ASN A 120 6.56 13.41 -1.11
C ASN A 120 8.01 12.89 -1.18
N LYS A 121 8.62 12.58 -0.04
CA LYS A 121 9.96 12.02 0.08
C LYS A 121 9.87 10.57 0.54
N ASP A 122 10.73 9.74 -0.04
CA ASP A 122 10.89 8.36 0.42
C ASP A 122 11.71 8.40 1.70
N HIS A 123 11.05 8.13 2.82
CA HIS A 123 11.72 7.93 4.09
C HIS A 123 11.97 6.43 4.25
N LYS A 124 13.25 6.06 4.26
CA LYS A 124 13.68 4.73 4.67
C LYS A 124 13.93 4.81 6.16
N THR A 125 13.17 4.06 6.92
CA THR A 125 13.36 3.92 8.35
C THR A 125 13.37 2.44 8.69
N ARG A 126 14.03 2.08 9.77
CA ARG A 126 13.91 0.71 10.27
C ARG A 126 12.48 0.53 10.80
N ALA A 127 11.90 -0.66 10.61
CA ALA A 127 10.60 -1.00 11.18
C ALA A 127 10.62 -0.80 12.68
N GLY A 128 11.75 -1.09 13.33
CA GLY A 128 11.99 -0.81 14.73
C GLY A 128 11.86 0.68 15.06
N GLU A 129 12.44 1.57 14.26
CA GLU A 129 12.34 3.03 14.47
C GLU A 129 10.91 3.51 14.32
N HIS A 130 10.15 3.00 13.33
CA HIS A 130 8.76 3.40 13.18
C HIS A 130 7.84 2.79 14.24
N VAL A 131 8.13 1.56 14.68
CA VAL A 131 7.48 0.94 15.84
C VAL A 131 7.77 1.77 17.09
N ASP A 132 9.00 2.22 17.29
CA ASP A 132 9.41 3.05 18.43
C ASP A 132 8.80 4.44 18.39
N GLU A 133 8.75 5.08 17.22
CA GLU A 133 8.06 6.35 17.00
C GLU A 133 6.56 6.21 17.28
N THR A 134 5.93 5.18 16.74
CA THR A 134 4.50 4.90 16.96
C THR A 134 4.23 4.59 18.42
N LEU A 135 5.12 3.87 19.10
CA LEU A 135 5.04 3.64 20.55
C LEU A 135 5.25 4.93 21.34
N GLY A 136 6.15 5.81 20.90
CA GLY A 136 6.34 7.13 21.49
C GLY A 136 5.08 7.98 21.41
N VAL A 137 4.45 8.04 20.23
CA VAL A 137 3.16 8.71 20.02
C VAL A 137 2.06 8.07 20.85
N ALA A 138 2.00 6.74 20.91
CA ALA A 138 1.02 6.00 21.71
C ALA A 138 1.17 6.29 23.22
N ARG A 139 2.41 6.32 23.73
CA ARG A 139 2.74 6.68 25.12
C ARG A 139 2.44 8.15 25.44
N ALA A 140 2.77 9.07 24.54
CA ALA A 140 2.43 10.48 24.70
C ALA A 140 0.91 10.69 24.74
N ASN A 141 0.17 10.03 23.85
CA ASN A 141 -1.28 10.02 23.87
C ASN A 141 -1.84 9.36 25.13
N LEU A 142 -1.15 8.34 25.68
CA LEU A 142 -1.53 7.71 26.94
C LEU A 142 -1.38 8.68 28.10
N ALA A 143 -0.25 9.36 28.22
CA ALA A 143 -0.04 10.39 29.24
C ALA A 143 -1.10 11.51 29.16
N ILE A 144 -1.48 11.93 27.95
CA ILE A 144 -2.56 12.92 27.76
C ILE A 144 -3.93 12.36 28.20
N ILE A 145 -4.23 11.10 27.91
CA ILE A 145 -5.49 10.48 28.34
C ILE A 145 -5.52 10.25 29.84
N GLU A 146 -4.41 9.81 30.44
CA GLU A 146 -4.25 9.64 31.89
C GLU A 146 -4.42 10.98 32.61
N GLN A 147 -3.84 12.06 32.08
CA GLN A 147 -4.08 13.43 32.55
C GLN A 147 -5.52 13.90 32.34
N ARG A 148 -6.23 13.42 31.31
CA ARG A 148 -7.65 13.73 31.05
C ARG A 148 -8.63 12.93 31.92
N THR A 149 -8.18 11.84 32.53
CA THR A 149 -8.95 11.12 33.56
C THR A 149 -8.96 11.85 34.90
N GLU A 150 -8.20 12.93 35.06
CA GLU A 150 -8.42 13.87 36.15
C GLU A 150 -9.68 14.70 35.86
N PRO A 151 -10.72 14.64 36.73
CA PRO A 151 -11.96 15.34 36.47
C PRO A 151 -11.74 16.86 36.48
N GLY A 152 -11.87 17.51 35.32
CA GLY A 152 -12.02 18.97 35.24
C GLY A 152 -11.30 19.74 34.12
N LEU A 153 -10.64 19.12 33.14
CA LEU A 153 -9.92 19.86 32.09
C LEU A 153 -10.54 19.75 30.69
N ASP A 154 -11.06 20.87 30.18
CA ASP A 154 -11.50 21.05 28.79
C ASP A 154 -10.35 21.49 27.87
N LEU A 155 -10.02 20.72 26.83
CA LEU A 155 -9.01 21.11 25.82
C LEU A 155 -9.29 20.55 24.40
N PRO A 156 -8.75 21.23 23.35
CA PRO A 156 -9.37 21.34 22.03
C PRO A 156 -9.17 20.14 21.10
N ALA A 157 -10.16 19.96 20.23
CA ALA A 157 -10.16 18.99 19.14
C ALA A 157 -9.32 19.52 17.98
N THR A 158 -8.14 18.92 17.74
CA THR A 158 -7.67 18.51 16.40
C THR A 158 -6.23 18.01 16.50
N CYS A 159 -6.02 16.75 16.08
CA CYS A 159 -4.71 16.22 15.74
C CYS A 159 -4.76 15.92 14.23
N THR A 160 -4.05 16.72 13.44
CA THR A 160 -4.06 16.64 11.97
C THR A 160 -2.86 15.84 11.49
N VAL A 161 -3.11 14.72 10.79
CA VAL A 161 -2.06 13.92 10.15
C VAL A 161 -2.06 14.27 8.65
N GLY A 162 -0.90 14.69 8.11
CA GLY A 162 -0.72 15.02 6.69
C GLY A 162 -0.56 13.78 5.79
N HIS A 163 -0.95 13.89 4.50
CA HIS A 163 -1.00 12.78 3.54
C HIS A 163 -0.46 13.14 2.13
N PHE A 164 0.04 12.15 1.37
CA PHE A 164 0.78 12.27 0.07
C PHE A 164 0.19 11.42 -1.07
N THR A 165 0.46 11.78 -2.34
CA THR A 165 -0.09 11.17 -3.59
C THR A 165 1.00 10.76 -4.60
N PHE A 166 0.84 9.63 -5.32
CA PHE A 166 1.76 9.17 -6.40
C PHE A 166 1.07 8.69 -7.67
N ASN A 167 1.64 9.08 -8.82
CA ASN A 167 1.26 8.63 -10.16
C ASN A 167 2.44 7.89 -10.82
N VAL A 168 2.28 6.61 -11.15
CA VAL A 168 3.36 5.77 -11.72
C VAL A 168 2.99 5.27 -13.12
N PRO A 169 3.47 5.87 -14.24
CA PRO A 169 3.33 5.31 -15.59
C PRO A 169 4.01 3.95 -15.74
N LEU A 170 3.24 2.94 -16.10
CA LEU A 170 3.66 1.55 -16.23
C LEU A 170 3.88 1.14 -17.69
N GLY A 171 3.62 2.05 -18.63
CA GLY A 171 3.77 1.84 -20.06
C GLY A 171 2.50 1.33 -20.73
N THR A 172 2.46 1.46 -22.06
CA THR A 172 1.37 0.94 -22.91
C THR A 172 1.33 -0.57 -22.85
N MET A 173 0.13 -1.15 -22.76
CA MET A 173 -0.08 -2.59 -22.95
C MET A 173 0.54 -3.01 -24.30
N ALA A 174 1.49 -3.95 -24.27
CA ALA A 174 2.07 -4.48 -25.49
C ALA A 174 1.02 -5.26 -26.29
N SER A 175 1.09 -5.19 -27.63
CA SER A 175 0.39 -6.13 -28.49
C SER A 175 0.91 -7.55 -28.24
N GLY A 176 0.01 -8.53 -28.19
CA GLY A 176 0.36 -9.92 -27.87
C GLY A 176 -0.86 -10.77 -27.55
N SER A 177 -0.64 -12.05 -27.27
CA SER A 177 -1.70 -12.94 -26.79
C SER A 177 -2.24 -12.48 -25.43
N ILE A 178 -3.45 -12.90 -25.07
CA ILE A 178 -4.06 -12.59 -23.77
C ILE A 178 -3.14 -13.01 -22.62
N GLU A 179 -2.46 -14.15 -22.74
CA GLU A 179 -1.52 -14.65 -21.74
C GLU A 179 -0.25 -13.79 -21.65
N GLN A 180 0.24 -13.26 -22.77
CA GLN A 180 1.37 -12.33 -22.77
C GLN A 180 0.99 -11.01 -22.10
N GLN A 181 -0.21 -10.50 -22.37
CA GLN A 181 -0.73 -9.29 -21.73
C GLN A 181 -0.96 -9.50 -20.23
N ALA A 182 -1.51 -10.65 -19.81
CA ALA A 182 -1.65 -11.00 -18.41
C ALA A 182 -0.30 -11.07 -17.69
N ARG A 183 0.70 -11.77 -18.26
CA ARG A 183 2.06 -11.81 -17.70
C ARG A 183 2.72 -10.43 -17.60
N LEU A 184 2.51 -9.58 -18.62
CA LEU A 184 3.02 -8.22 -18.61
C LEU A 184 2.34 -7.38 -17.52
N LYS A 185 1.02 -7.51 -17.37
CA LYS A 185 0.22 -6.85 -16.33
C LYS A 185 0.68 -7.29 -14.93
N ASP A 186 0.85 -8.59 -14.69
CA ASP A 186 1.31 -9.10 -13.40
C ASP A 186 2.73 -8.64 -13.07
N ALA A 187 3.63 -8.63 -14.06
CA ALA A 187 4.98 -8.08 -13.91
C ALA A 187 4.97 -6.56 -13.63
N ILE A 188 4.01 -5.84 -14.20
CA ILE A 188 3.78 -4.41 -13.95
C ILE A 188 3.27 -4.19 -12.52
N ILE A 189 2.26 -4.95 -12.09
CA ILE A 189 1.67 -4.90 -10.74
C ILE A 189 2.75 -5.24 -9.70
N GLY A 190 3.47 -6.34 -9.89
CA GLY A 190 4.57 -6.75 -9.01
C GLY A 190 5.67 -5.68 -8.88
N ARG A 191 5.89 -4.87 -9.93
CA ARG A 191 6.82 -3.74 -9.88
C ARG A 191 6.26 -2.50 -9.16
N CYS A 192 4.94 -2.28 -9.19
CA CYS A 192 4.30 -1.18 -8.43
C CYS A 192 4.50 -1.34 -6.93
N TYR A 193 4.49 -2.59 -6.46
CA TYR A 193 4.67 -2.92 -5.04
C TYR A 193 6.12 -3.22 -4.66
N ARG A 194 7.06 -3.23 -5.63
CA ARG A 194 8.49 -3.38 -5.32
C ARG A 194 9.08 -2.05 -4.87
N VAL A 195 9.56 -2.04 -3.65
CA VAL A 195 10.42 -0.99 -3.10
C VAL A 195 11.66 -0.86 -3.98
N SER A 196 11.87 0.31 -4.58
CA SER A 196 13.06 0.56 -5.40
C SER A 196 14.33 0.32 -4.55
N ARG A 197 15.19 -0.59 -5.02
CA ARG A 197 16.39 -1.13 -4.34
C ARG A 197 16.18 -2.24 -3.29
N SER A 198 15.02 -2.90 -3.23
CA SER A 198 14.89 -4.12 -2.41
C SER A 198 15.55 -5.35 -3.06
N GLY A 199 15.74 -5.33 -4.38
CA GLY A 199 16.43 -6.37 -5.12
C GLY A 199 16.64 -5.99 -6.57
N CYS A 200 17.45 -6.78 -7.27
CA CYS A 200 17.66 -6.63 -8.70
C CYS A 200 16.37 -6.96 -9.48
N ASP A 201 15.91 -6.05 -10.34
CA ASP A 201 14.72 -6.27 -11.18
C ASP A 201 14.91 -7.36 -12.25
N ALA A 202 16.12 -7.87 -12.44
CA ALA A 202 16.41 -8.95 -13.38
C ALA A 202 16.52 -10.32 -12.69
N CYS A 203 17.39 -10.43 -11.68
CA CYS A 203 17.69 -11.72 -11.03
C CYS A 203 17.04 -11.89 -9.64
N GLY A 204 16.35 -10.87 -9.13
CA GLY A 204 15.70 -10.90 -7.82
C GLY A 204 16.66 -10.84 -6.63
N ALA A 205 17.98 -10.92 -6.84
CA ALA A 205 18.97 -10.88 -5.78
C ALA A 205 18.81 -9.60 -4.95
N SER A 206 18.60 -9.78 -3.64
CA SER A 206 18.72 -8.70 -2.66
C SER A 206 20.19 -8.37 -2.52
N ALA A 207 20.56 -7.12 -2.77
CA ALA A 207 21.88 -6.63 -2.40
C ALA A 207 21.73 -5.68 -1.22
N GLU A 208 22.79 -5.53 -0.42
CA GLU A 208 22.91 -4.33 0.40
C GLU A 208 22.68 -3.11 -0.51
N SER A 209 21.87 -2.16 -0.05
CA SER A 209 21.11 -1.24 -0.92
C SER A 209 21.95 -0.31 -1.82
N ASP A 210 23.26 -0.33 -1.62
CA ASP A 210 24.24 0.52 -2.29
C ASP A 210 24.83 -0.12 -3.54
N GLN A 211 24.65 -1.43 -3.74
CA GLN A 211 25.16 -2.13 -4.93
C GLN A 211 24.19 -2.07 -6.12
N LEU A 212 22.91 -1.75 -5.90
CA LEU A 212 21.91 -1.69 -6.96
C LEU A 212 21.96 -0.36 -7.71
N LYS A 213 22.27 -0.42 -9.01
CA LYS A 213 22.31 0.74 -9.90
C LYS A 213 20.92 1.01 -10.46
N LYS A 214 20.34 2.17 -10.13
CA LYS A 214 19.06 2.62 -10.68
C LYS A 214 19.18 2.89 -12.18
N CYS A 215 18.11 2.60 -12.90
CA CYS A 215 18.00 3.01 -14.29
C CYS A 215 18.02 4.55 -14.41
N GLY A 216 18.91 5.09 -15.23
CA GLY A 216 19.15 6.54 -15.30
C GLY A 216 17.94 7.37 -15.73
N ARG A 217 17.08 6.80 -16.60
CA ARG A 217 15.89 7.52 -17.13
C ARG A 217 14.65 7.31 -16.27
N SER A 218 14.28 6.06 -15.99
CA SER A 218 13.05 5.76 -15.24
C SER A 218 13.21 5.96 -13.74
N LYS A 219 14.42 5.78 -13.20
CA LYS A 219 14.76 5.81 -11.76
C LYS A 219 13.95 4.83 -10.89
N ARG A 220 13.16 3.95 -11.51
CA ARG A 220 12.19 3.05 -10.84
C ARG A 220 12.75 1.66 -10.60
N VAL A 221 13.39 1.11 -11.63
CA VAL A 221 14.06 -0.19 -11.57
C VAL A 221 15.51 -0.04 -11.14
N ALA A 222 16.02 -1.07 -10.48
CA ALA A 222 17.40 -1.16 -10.04
C ALA A 222 18.00 -2.52 -10.42
N TYR A 223 19.26 -2.49 -10.88
CA TYR A 223 19.95 -3.67 -11.37
C TYR A 223 21.26 -3.86 -10.65
N TYR A 224 21.62 -5.12 -10.42
CA TYR A 224 22.91 -5.48 -9.82
C TYR A 224 24.08 -5.20 -10.78
N SER A 225 23.92 -5.56 -12.05
CA SER A 225 24.94 -5.41 -13.09
C SER A 225 24.36 -4.85 -14.39
N LYS A 226 25.26 -4.48 -15.32
CA LYS A 226 24.89 -4.11 -16.69
C LYS A 226 24.20 -5.28 -17.40
N ASP A 227 24.64 -6.50 -17.14
CA ASP A 227 24.07 -7.72 -17.74
C ASP A 227 22.66 -7.98 -17.22
N CYS A 228 22.41 -7.80 -15.92
CA CYS A 228 21.06 -7.83 -15.35
C CYS A 228 20.13 -6.82 -16.06
N ARG A 229 20.59 -5.58 -16.23
CA ARG A 229 19.83 -4.56 -16.94
C ARG A 229 19.52 -4.95 -18.38
N GLN A 230 20.49 -5.53 -19.08
CA GLN A 230 20.35 -5.91 -20.48
C GLN A 230 19.43 -7.13 -20.65
N GLY A 231 19.55 -8.14 -19.78
CA GLY A 231 18.65 -9.30 -19.76
C GLY A 231 17.21 -8.94 -19.42
N ALA A 232 17.00 -7.96 -18.54
CA ALA A 232 15.66 -7.46 -18.21
C ALA A 232 15.15 -6.35 -19.16
N TRP A 233 15.93 -5.96 -20.18
CA TRP A 233 15.60 -4.79 -20.99
C TRP A 233 14.26 -4.93 -21.71
N PHE A 234 13.98 -6.11 -22.27
CA PHE A 234 12.70 -6.35 -22.96
C PHE A 234 11.49 -6.10 -22.05
N GLN A 235 11.56 -6.52 -20.79
CA GLN A 235 10.50 -6.32 -19.81
C GLN A 235 10.47 -4.89 -19.25
N HIS A 236 11.62 -4.21 -19.19
CA HIS A 236 11.72 -2.84 -18.69
C HIS A 236 11.32 -1.80 -19.73
N ARG A 237 11.65 -2.03 -21.00
CA ARG A 237 11.49 -1.08 -22.10
C ARG A 237 10.09 -0.46 -22.21
N PRO A 238 8.96 -1.20 -22.05
CA PRO A 238 7.63 -0.60 -22.08
C PRO A 238 7.43 0.50 -21.01
N SER A 239 8.07 0.33 -19.86
CA SER A 239 8.05 1.26 -18.72
C SER A 239 9.23 2.25 -18.69
N TYR A 240 10.09 2.27 -19.72
CA TYR A 240 11.30 3.11 -19.77
C TYR A 240 10.98 4.55 -20.15
N ARG A 241 10.30 5.27 -19.25
CA ARG A 241 9.94 6.68 -19.42
C ARG A 241 10.42 7.52 -18.25
N ALA A 242 10.61 8.81 -18.49
CA ALA A 242 10.90 9.75 -17.41
C ALA A 242 9.68 9.84 -16.47
N PRO A 243 9.87 10.11 -15.17
CA PRO A 243 8.77 10.44 -14.28
C PRO A 243 7.89 11.56 -14.88
N GLY A 244 6.57 11.38 -14.89
CA GLY A 244 5.61 12.34 -15.45
C GLY A 244 5.33 12.21 -16.96
N ALA A 245 6.09 11.40 -17.71
CA ALA A 245 5.90 11.24 -19.15
C ALA A 245 4.91 10.12 -19.52
N SER A 246 3.72 10.14 -18.91
CA SER A 246 2.67 9.16 -19.21
C SER A 246 1.97 9.49 -20.54
N VAL A 247 1.49 8.48 -21.27
CA VAL A 247 0.67 8.66 -22.49
C VAL A 247 -0.61 7.81 -22.43
N ALA A 248 -1.52 8.07 -23.36
CA ALA A 248 -2.71 7.22 -23.54
C ALA A 248 -2.32 5.74 -23.72
N GLY A 249 -3.04 4.86 -23.03
CA GLY A 249 -2.77 3.43 -22.95
C GLY A 249 -1.79 3.02 -21.85
N ASP A 250 -1.12 3.98 -21.19
CA ASP A 250 -0.27 3.65 -20.04
C ASP A 250 -1.13 3.22 -18.85
N LEU A 251 -0.78 2.10 -18.21
CA LEU A 251 -1.34 1.79 -16.89
C LEU A 251 -0.67 2.68 -15.84
N VAL A 252 -1.42 3.19 -14.86
CA VAL A 252 -0.90 3.93 -13.72
C VAL A 252 -1.46 3.41 -12.41
N HIS A 253 -0.60 3.23 -11.43
CA HIS A 253 -1.01 3.04 -10.05
C HIS A 253 -1.35 4.40 -9.44
N ILE A 254 -2.59 4.55 -8.99
CA ILE A 254 -3.09 5.71 -8.26
C ILE A 254 -2.92 5.40 -6.77
N ALA A 255 -1.98 6.06 -6.11
CA ALA A 255 -1.81 5.95 -4.68
C ALA A 255 -1.96 7.32 -4.02
N GLY A 256 -2.41 7.33 -2.77
CA GLY A 256 -2.32 8.53 -1.94
C GLY A 256 -3.36 9.62 -2.24
N LEU A 257 -4.53 9.22 -2.75
CA LEU A 257 -5.69 10.11 -2.83
C LEU A 257 -6.27 10.38 -1.43
N THR A 258 -6.58 11.64 -1.17
CA THR A 258 -7.13 12.15 0.11
C THR A 258 -8.51 12.74 -0.03
N SER A 259 -8.95 13.05 -1.26
CA SER A 259 -10.30 13.58 -1.50
C SER A 259 -11.33 12.46 -1.33
N ALA A 260 -12.36 12.68 -0.51
CA ALA A 260 -13.45 11.73 -0.31
C ALA A 260 -14.10 11.27 -1.64
N ALA A 261 -14.23 12.19 -2.60
CA ALA A 261 -14.81 11.89 -3.92
C ALA A 261 -14.02 10.85 -4.73
N HIS A 262 -12.71 10.74 -4.52
CA HIS A 262 -11.82 9.85 -5.29
C HIS A 262 -11.16 8.78 -4.42
N GLN A 263 -11.55 8.66 -3.14
CA GLN A 263 -10.98 7.69 -2.20
C GLN A 263 -11.09 6.25 -2.74
N HIS A 264 -12.15 5.95 -3.50
CA HIS A 264 -12.36 4.65 -4.14
C HIS A 264 -11.33 4.30 -5.22
N CYS A 265 -10.62 5.29 -5.77
CA CYS A 265 -9.53 5.08 -6.72
C CYS A 265 -8.16 4.90 -6.03
N HIS A 266 -8.08 5.05 -4.71
CA HIS A 266 -6.84 4.83 -3.96
C HIS A 266 -6.42 3.36 -4.09
N ASP A 267 -5.13 3.14 -4.34
CA ASP A 267 -4.50 1.85 -4.64
C ASP A 267 -5.06 1.14 -5.90
N SER A 268 -5.76 1.87 -6.77
CA SER A 268 -6.25 1.33 -8.04
C SER A 268 -5.19 1.46 -9.13
N ILE A 269 -5.19 0.51 -10.06
CA ILE A 269 -4.44 0.62 -11.31
C ILE A 269 -5.42 0.98 -12.41
N VAL A 270 -5.23 2.14 -13.04
CA VAL A 270 -6.09 2.62 -14.13
C VAL A 270 -5.28 2.74 -15.41
N GLU A 271 -5.95 2.63 -16.54
CA GLU A 271 -5.35 2.97 -17.83
C GLU A 271 -5.59 4.45 -18.11
N ILE A 272 -4.53 5.17 -18.50
CA ILE A 272 -4.66 6.55 -18.97
C ILE A 272 -5.38 6.51 -20.30
N GLN A 273 -6.61 7.02 -20.31
CA GLN A 273 -7.35 7.25 -21.53
C GLN A 273 -6.96 8.62 -22.11
N GLY A 274 -6.72 8.69 -23.41
CA GLY A 274 -6.47 9.94 -24.11
C GLY A 274 -7.02 9.87 -25.52
N THR A 275 -7.58 10.98 -26.00
CA THR A 275 -8.03 11.12 -27.38
C THR A 275 -6.80 11.29 -28.28
N GLY A 276 -6.26 10.19 -28.80
CA GLY A 276 -5.31 10.15 -29.92
C GLY A 276 -4.18 11.19 -29.96
N ALA A 277 -2.98 10.78 -29.55
CA ALA A 277 -1.67 11.20 -30.07
C ALA A 277 -1.47 12.67 -30.54
N GLU A 278 -1.83 13.67 -29.72
CA GLU A 278 -1.13 14.95 -29.77
C GLU A 278 -0.15 14.96 -28.58
N PRO A 279 1.17 14.87 -28.81
CA PRO A 279 2.14 14.99 -27.74
C PRO A 279 2.04 16.41 -27.19
N HIS A 280 1.30 16.59 -26.09
CA HIS A 280 1.33 17.84 -25.35
C HIS A 280 2.80 18.11 -24.97
N GLY A 281 3.35 19.18 -25.56
CA GLY A 281 4.66 19.68 -25.19
C GLY A 281 4.74 19.93 -23.68
N PRO A 282 5.95 19.96 -23.12
CA PRO A 282 6.13 20.16 -21.68
C PRO A 282 5.42 21.44 -21.23
N LEU A 283 4.66 21.36 -20.14
CA LEU A 283 4.07 22.51 -19.47
C LEU A 283 5.18 23.53 -19.20
N ALA A 284 5.03 24.71 -19.80
CA ALA A 284 6.04 25.74 -19.81
C ALA A 284 6.33 26.28 -18.40
N SER A 285 7.61 26.24 -18.01
CA SER A 285 8.21 27.27 -17.17
C SER A 285 9.71 27.34 -17.45
N GLY A 286 10.13 28.33 -18.25
CA GLY A 286 11.48 28.91 -18.27
C GLY A 286 12.65 28.08 -18.86
N ASP A 287 13.09 28.48 -20.05
CA ASP A 287 14.33 28.16 -20.82
C ASP A 287 15.68 28.28 -20.05
N PRO A 288 16.87 27.93 -20.61
CA PRO A 288 17.24 27.02 -21.72
C PRO A 288 18.52 26.16 -21.46
N TRP A 289 18.68 24.98 -22.09
CA TRP A 289 20.03 24.42 -22.35
C TRP A 289 20.12 23.85 -23.78
N ARG A 290 20.92 24.55 -24.60
CA ARG A 290 21.39 24.18 -25.94
C ARG A 290 22.68 23.33 -25.83
N ARG A 291 22.78 22.34 -26.74
CA ARG A 291 23.97 21.72 -27.34
C ARG A 291 25.00 21.00 -26.43
N ALA A 292 25.10 19.69 -26.63
CA ALA A 292 26.37 19.01 -26.94
C ALA A 292 26.08 17.58 -27.41
N TRP A 293 25.94 17.39 -28.73
CA TRP A 293 26.26 16.14 -29.43
C TRP A 293 26.89 16.58 -30.75
N ASP A 294 28.21 16.69 -30.73
CA ASP A 294 29.12 16.52 -31.86
C ASP A 294 30.49 16.19 -31.25
N GLN A 295 30.61 14.93 -30.83
CA GLN A 295 31.80 14.05 -30.76
C GLN A 295 31.44 12.77 -29.99
#